data_AF-A0AA38WMN0-F1
#
_entry.id   AF-A0AA38WMN0-F1
#
_cell.length_a   1.000
_cell.length_b   1.000
_cell.length_c   1.000
_cell.angle_alpha   90.00
_cell.angle_beta   90.00
_cell.angle_gamma   90.00
#
_symmetry.space_group_name_H-M   'P 1'
#
loop_
_entity.id
_entity.type
_entity.pdbx_description
1 polymer ?
#
loop_
_entity_poly.entity_id
_entity_poly.type
_entity_poly.pdbx_seq_one_letter_code
_entity_poly.pdbx_strand_id
1 'polypeptide(L)'
;MSYSSSNPFSSPRGMTPNVLCYCGDKMNVRTSWTKANPGRRFLSCPNYGSIQRCNMFHFLDDELPNQYYKDLVYQLHLQGTRNGNENHISEHEDAQNELLKIMEDLSMTKSKLKVYDRMMMCLVVVVMFLVVVAAFAA
;
A
#
# COMPACT_ATOMS: atom_id res chain seq x y z
N MET A 1 23.63 48.04 -13.91
CA MET A 1 23.64 46.56 -13.99
C MET A 1 22.86 46.05 -12.79
N SER A 2 21.60 45.66 -12.98
CA SER A 2 20.73 45.11 -11.94
C SER A 2 20.95 43.60 -11.87
N TYR A 3 21.55 43.11 -10.78
CA TYR A 3 21.65 41.68 -10.52
C TYR A 3 20.26 41.17 -10.12
N SER A 4 19.60 40.42 -11.00
CA SER A 4 18.45 39.60 -10.64
C SER A 4 18.95 38.41 -9.80
N SER A 5 18.89 38.54 -8.47
CA SER A 5 19.10 37.41 -7.55
C SER A 5 17.90 36.47 -7.59
N SER A 6 17.92 35.48 -8.48
CA SER A 6 17.01 34.34 -8.39
C SER A 6 17.43 33.47 -7.19
N ASN A 7 16.55 33.30 -6.20
CA ASN A 7 16.80 32.39 -5.08
C ASN A 7 16.79 30.94 -5.62
N PRO A 8 17.90 30.17 -5.56
CA PRO A 8 17.94 28.80 -6.06
C PRO A 8 16.99 27.85 -5.31
N PHE A 9 16.46 28.29 -4.17
CA PHE A 9 15.53 27.53 -3.33
C PHE A 9 14.05 27.85 -3.59
N SER A 10 13.71 28.90 -4.34
CA SER A 10 12.32 29.20 -4.69
C SER A 10 11.91 28.39 -5.92
N SER A 11 11.31 27.23 -5.69
CA SER A 11 10.78 26.38 -6.77
C SER A 11 9.26 26.40 -6.80
N PRO A 12 8.63 26.55 -7.98
CA PRO A 12 7.19 26.37 -8.15
C PRO A 12 6.73 25.01 -7.60
N ARG A 13 5.49 24.95 -7.08
CA ARG A 13 4.87 23.70 -6.60
C ARG A 13 4.99 22.60 -7.66
N GLY A 14 5.74 21.55 -7.34
CA GLY A 14 5.92 20.35 -8.19
C GLY A 14 7.30 20.20 -8.84
N MET A 15 8.17 21.22 -8.83
CA MET A 15 9.52 21.10 -9.36
C MET A 15 10.53 20.86 -8.23
N THR A 16 11.28 19.76 -8.29
CA THR A 16 12.41 19.54 -7.38
C THR A 16 13.53 20.50 -7.76
N PRO A 17 13.97 21.39 -6.85
CA PRO A 17 15.11 22.26 -7.12
C PRO A 17 16.31 21.41 -7.56
N ASN A 18 17.03 21.84 -8.60
CA ASN A 18 18.31 21.24 -8.98
C ASN A 18 19.41 21.69 -8.00
N VAL A 19 19.19 21.46 -6.71
CA VAL A 19 20.12 21.77 -5.64
C VAL A 19 20.76 20.46 -5.18
N LEU A 20 22.09 20.44 -5.13
CA LEU A 20 22.85 19.32 -4.62
C LEU A 20 23.11 19.49 -3.12
N CYS A 21 23.03 18.41 -2.37
CA CYS A 21 23.45 18.38 -0.98
C CYS A 21 24.99 18.24 -0.88
N TYR A 22 25.53 18.26 0.34
CA TYR A 22 26.99 18.11 0.56
C TYR A 22 27.55 16.73 0.16
N CYS A 23 26.68 15.74 -0.08
CA CYS A 23 27.08 14.45 -0.64
C CYS A 23 27.28 14.49 -2.17
N GLY A 24 26.88 15.59 -2.83
CA GLY A 24 26.84 15.68 -4.29
C GLY A 24 25.53 15.19 -4.91
N ASP A 25 24.59 14.66 -4.11
CA ASP A 25 23.31 14.15 -4.58
C ASP A 25 22.23 15.23 -4.66
N LYS A 26 21.31 15.09 -5.62
CA LYS A 26 20.14 15.99 -5.75
C LYS A 26 19.25 15.91 -4.52
N MET A 27 18.88 17.06 -3.97
CA MET A 27 18.03 17.15 -2.78
C MET A 27 16.58 16.76 -3.06
N ASN A 28 15.92 16.19 -2.04
CA ASN A 28 14.51 15.81 -2.09
C ASN A 28 13.64 16.85 -1.38
N VAL A 29 12.48 17.14 -1.97
CA VAL A 29 11.42 17.90 -1.31
C VAL A 29 10.62 16.94 -0.42
N ARG A 30 10.55 17.22 0.87
CA ARG A 30 9.76 16.47 1.85
C ARG A 30 8.79 17.41 2.56
N THR A 31 7.75 16.85 3.15
CA THR A 31 6.79 17.58 3.98
C THR A 31 7.00 17.19 5.44
N SER A 32 7.12 18.17 6.32
CA SER A 32 7.13 17.93 7.77
C SER A 32 5.70 17.73 8.26
N TRP A 33 5.51 16.69 9.06
CA TRP A 33 4.27 16.44 9.80
C TRP A 33 4.47 16.54 11.31
N THR A 34 5.53 17.23 11.74
CA THR A 34 5.74 17.54 13.17
C THR A 34 4.73 18.59 13.63
N LYS A 35 4.35 18.56 14.91
CA LYS A 35 3.44 19.57 15.50
C LYS A 35 3.94 21.01 15.33
N ALA A 36 5.26 21.21 15.34
CA ALA A 36 5.86 22.54 15.20
C ALA A 36 5.83 23.06 13.74
N ASN A 37 5.95 22.18 12.75
CA ASN A 37 6.02 22.54 11.33
C ASN A 37 5.08 21.66 10.48
N PRO A 38 3.76 21.64 10.74
CA PRO A 38 2.85 20.74 10.04
C PRO A 38 2.59 21.22 8.62
N GLY A 39 2.64 20.31 7.66
CA GLY A 39 2.42 20.59 6.24
C GLY A 39 3.53 21.40 5.55
N ARG A 40 4.59 21.80 6.28
CA ARG A 40 5.64 22.67 5.76
C ARG A 40 6.65 21.88 4.94
N ARG A 41 6.90 22.29 3.69
CA ARG A 41 7.87 21.60 2.83
C ARG A 41 9.28 22.06 3.11
N PHE A 42 10.22 21.13 2.99
CA PHE A 42 11.65 21.36 3.16
C PHE A 42 12.46 20.52 2.18
N LEU A 43 13.67 20.99 1.87
CA LEU A 43 14.69 20.23 1.17
C LEU A 43 15.54 19.47 2.17
N SER A 44 15.83 18.21 1.87
CA SER A 44 16.82 17.44 2.61
C SER A 44 17.67 16.56 1.70
N CYS A 45 18.81 16.14 2.24
CA CYS A 45 19.63 15.07 1.67
C CYS A 45 18.75 13.83 1.38
N PRO A 46 18.92 13.15 0.24
CA PRO A 46 18.22 11.88 -0.03
C PRO A 46 18.44 10.85 1.09
N ASN A 47 19.67 10.80 1.62
CA ASN A 47 20.09 9.89 2.68
C ASN A 47 19.63 10.33 4.08
N TYR A 48 18.77 11.34 4.20
CA TYR A 48 18.21 11.82 5.47
C TYR A 48 17.59 10.67 6.27
N GLY A 49 18.11 10.44 7.48
CA GLY A 49 17.74 9.34 8.39
C GLY A 49 18.77 8.21 8.45
N SER A 50 19.73 8.15 7.51
CA SER A 50 20.84 7.19 7.57
C SER A 50 22.08 7.75 8.29
N ILE A 51 23.05 6.89 8.58
CA ILE A 51 24.35 7.26 9.15
C ILE A 51 25.18 8.13 8.19
N GLN A 52 25.05 7.89 6.87
CA GLN A 52 25.81 8.61 5.84
C GLN A 52 25.15 9.92 5.39
N ARG A 53 24.17 10.43 6.15
CA ARG A 53 23.46 11.66 5.79
C ARG A 53 24.34 12.88 5.99
N CYS A 54 24.30 13.81 5.04
CA CYS A 54 24.67 15.19 5.35
C CYS A 54 23.47 15.92 6.00
N ASN A 55 23.76 16.94 6.79
CA ASN A 55 22.75 17.72 7.53
C ASN A 55 22.20 18.92 6.74
N MET A 56 22.35 18.92 5.42
CA MET A 56 21.79 20.00 4.59
C MET A 56 20.26 19.98 4.68
N PHE A 57 19.70 21.14 5.05
CA PHE A 57 18.27 21.34 5.28
C PHE A 57 17.85 22.77 4.95
N HIS A 58 16.71 22.94 4.29
CA HIS A 58 16.16 24.26 4.00
C HIS A 58 14.63 24.23 3.88
N PHE A 59 13.90 25.10 4.56
CA PHE A 59 12.45 25.21 4.40
C PHE A 59 12.09 25.92 3.08
N LEU A 60 11.12 25.39 2.35
CA LEU A 60 10.64 25.97 1.08
C LEU A 60 9.44 26.87 1.28
N ASP A 61 8.57 26.49 2.21
CA ASP A 61 7.39 27.26 2.54
C ASP A 61 7.64 28.09 3.80
N ASP A 62 6.94 29.22 3.91
CA ASP A 62 6.90 29.99 5.14
C ASP A 62 6.21 29.21 6.26
N GLU A 63 6.47 29.65 7.49
CA GLU A 63 5.77 29.10 8.64
C GLU A 63 4.30 29.52 8.62
N LEU A 64 3.42 28.65 9.14
CA LEU A 64 2.00 28.98 9.27
C LEU A 64 1.82 30.21 10.17
N PRO A 65 0.83 31.08 9.91
CA PRO A 65 0.75 32.41 10.52
C PRO A 65 0.66 32.42 12.05
N ASN A 66 0.12 31.37 12.65
CA ASN A 66 -0.04 31.26 14.09
C ASN A 66 -0.22 29.80 14.53
N GLN A 67 -0.25 29.60 15.85
CA GLN A 67 -0.40 28.27 16.45
C GLN A 67 -1.73 27.59 16.10
N TYR A 68 -2.82 28.35 15.95
CA TYR A 68 -4.12 27.80 15.57
C TYR A 68 -4.07 27.06 14.23
N TYR A 69 -3.46 27.66 13.21
CA TYR A 69 -3.30 26.98 11.91
C TYR A 69 -2.39 25.77 11.97
N LYS A 70 -1.33 25.82 12.79
CA LYS A 70 -0.46 24.65 13.00
C LYS A 70 -1.23 23.49 13.61
N ASP A 71 -1.96 23.75 14.70
CA ASP A 71 -2.73 22.72 15.38
C ASP A 71 -3.83 22.16 14.46
N LEU A 72 -4.51 23.02 13.69
CA LEU A 72 -5.52 22.59 12.72
C LEU A 72 -4.95 21.65 11.65
N VAL A 73 -3.86 22.04 10.97
CA VAL A 73 -3.24 21.21 9.91
C VAL A 73 -2.70 19.91 10.49
N TYR A 74 -2.08 19.96 11.68
CA TYR A 74 -1.58 18.76 12.35
C TYR A 74 -2.72 17.79 12.73
N GLN A 75 -3.83 18.30 13.28
CA GLN A 75 -4.99 17.48 13.61
C GLN A 75 -5.62 16.83 12.37
N LEU A 76 -5.75 17.56 11.27
CA LEU A 76 -6.24 17.01 10.01
C LEU A 76 -5.36 15.87 9.49
N HIS A 77 -4.03 16.01 9.60
CA HIS A 77 -3.10 14.94 9.22
C HIS A 77 -3.27 13.69 10.10
N LEU A 78 -3.40 13.87 11.42
CA LEU A 78 -3.63 12.76 12.35
C LEU A 78 -4.95 12.04 12.07
N GLN A 79 -6.02 12.79 11.81
CA GLN A 79 -7.32 12.24 11.42
C GLN A 79 -7.22 11.45 10.11
N GLY A 80 -6.59 12.01 9.07
CA GLY A 80 -6.41 11.31 7.80
C GLY A 80 -5.61 10.01 7.95
N THR A 81 -4.55 10.03 8.77
CA THR A 81 -3.73 8.84 9.05
C THR A 81 -4.53 7.78 9.82
N ARG A 82 -5.31 8.21 10.81
CA ARG A 82 -6.17 7.32 11.59
C ARG A 82 -7.23 6.67 10.72
N ASN A 83 -7.97 7.47 9.95
CA ASN A 83 -9.02 6.98 9.06
C ASN A 83 -8.43 6.02 8.00
N GLY A 84 -7.26 6.34 7.44
CA GLY A 84 -6.56 5.45 6.51
C GLY A 84 -6.21 4.09 7.13
N ASN A 85 -5.73 4.08 8.38
CA ASN A 85 -5.44 2.84 9.09
C ASN A 85 -6.71 2.05 9.41
N GLU A 86 -7.76 2.71 9.89
CA GLU A 86 -9.07 2.08 10.18
C GLU A 86 -9.66 1.43 8.92
N ASN A 87 -9.61 2.12 7.78
CA ASN A 87 -10.05 1.57 6.49
C ASN A 87 -9.21 0.37 6.06
N HIS A 88 -7.87 0.45 6.14
CA HIS A 88 -7.00 -0.67 5.77
C HIS A 88 -7.22 -1.91 6.66
N ILE A 89 -7.53 -1.73 7.95
CA ILE A 89 -7.88 -2.83 8.85
C ILE A 89 -9.20 -3.46 8.41
N SER A 90 -10.24 -2.64 8.16
CA SER A 90 -11.53 -3.13 7.68
C SER A 90 -11.41 -3.88 6.36
N GLU A 91 -10.68 -3.33 5.38
CA GLU A 91 -10.44 -3.98 4.07
C GLU A 91 -9.73 -5.33 4.21
N HIS A 92 -8.76 -5.43 5.12
CA HIS A 92 -8.07 -6.68 5.39
C HIS A 92 -8.99 -7.71 6.06
N GLU A 93 -9.79 -7.31 7.04
CA GLU A 93 -10.77 -8.19 7.71
C GLU A 93 -11.83 -8.69 6.71
N ASP A 94 -12.33 -7.83 5.84
CA ASP A 94 -13.29 -8.19 4.80
C ASP A 94 -12.68 -9.19 3.81
N ALA A 95 -11.46 -8.95 3.34
CA ALA A 95 -10.74 -9.87 2.46
C ALA A 95 -10.48 -11.24 3.13
N GLN A 96 -10.16 -11.27 4.43
CA GLN A 96 -10.01 -12.50 5.19
C GLN A 96 -11.32 -13.28 5.31
N ASN A 97 -12.43 -12.58 5.55
CA ASN A 97 -13.77 -13.18 5.62
C ASN A 97 -14.20 -13.75 4.26
N GLU A 98 -13.90 -13.07 3.16
CA GLU A 98 -14.15 -13.59 1.81
C GLU A 98 -13.29 -14.83 1.52
N LEU A 99 -12.00 -14.81 1.87
CA LEU A 99 -11.12 -15.96 1.70
C LEU A 99 -11.61 -17.19 2.49
N LEU A 100 -12.14 -16.96 3.69
CA LEU A 100 -12.73 -18.02 4.53
C LEU A 100 -13.95 -18.65 3.84
N LYS A 101 -14.86 -17.83 3.28
CA LYS A 101 -16.02 -18.31 2.53
C LYS A 101 -15.60 -19.13 1.31
N ILE A 102 -14.62 -18.64 0.54
CA ILE A 102 -14.08 -19.36 -0.62
C ILE A 102 -13.47 -20.71 -0.18
N MET A 103 -12.75 -20.73 0.94
CA MET A 103 -12.16 -21.96 1.46
C MET A 103 -13.24 -22.98 1.86
N GLU A 104 -14.32 -22.52 2.48
CA GLU A 104 -15.47 -23.35 2.82
C GLU A 104 -16.14 -23.92 1.56
N ASP A 105 -16.40 -23.09 0.55
CA ASP A 105 -16.98 -23.51 -0.72
C ASP A 105 -16.09 -24.49 -1.49
N LEU A 106 -14.77 -24.28 -1.46
CA LEU A 106 -13.79 -25.22 -2.00
C LEU A 106 -13.83 -26.55 -1.23
N SER A 107 -13.95 -26.52 0.10
CA SER A 107 -14.04 -27.72 0.93
C SER A 107 -15.28 -28.54 0.59
N MET A 108 -16.42 -27.88 0.39
CA MET A 108 -17.70 -28.47 0.00
C MET A 108 -17.65 -29.03 -1.43
N THR A 109 -17.07 -28.28 -2.37
CA THR A 109 -16.92 -28.73 -3.76
C THR A 109 -16.03 -29.96 -3.86
N LYS A 110 -14.94 -29.98 -3.09
CA LYS A 110 -14.02 -31.13 -3.00
C LYS A 110 -14.71 -32.38 -2.43
N SER A 111 -15.53 -32.24 -1.38
CA SER A 111 -16.27 -33.37 -0.82
C SER A 111 -17.34 -33.89 -1.78
N LYS A 112 -18.06 -33.02 -2.50
CA LYS A 112 -18.97 -33.43 -3.59
C LYS A 112 -18.23 -34.20 -4.69
N LEU A 113 -17.08 -33.71 -5.14
CA LEU A 113 -16.28 -34.38 -6.18
C LEU A 113 -15.89 -35.80 -5.75
N LYS A 114 -15.47 -36.00 -4.50
CA LYS A 114 -15.16 -37.33 -3.96
C LYS A 114 -16.37 -38.28 -3.97
N VAL A 115 -17.57 -37.77 -3.74
CA VAL A 115 -18.80 -38.57 -3.80
C VAL A 115 -19.10 -38.96 -5.25
N TYR A 116 -19.03 -38.01 -6.18
CA TYR A 116 -19.20 -38.29 -7.61
C TYR A 116 -18.17 -39.30 -8.11
N ASP A 117 -16.90 -39.16 -7.75
CA ASP A 117 -15.83 -40.09 -8.11
C ASP A 117 -16.15 -41.52 -7.62
N ARG A 118 -16.57 -41.65 -6.35
CA ARG A 118 -17.00 -42.93 -5.78
C ARG A 118 -18.22 -43.50 -6.53
N MET A 119 -19.22 -42.68 -6.83
CA MET A 119 -20.42 -43.10 -7.56
C MET A 119 -20.08 -43.57 -8.98
N MET A 120 -19.25 -42.82 -9.71
CA MET A 120 -18.82 -43.16 -11.06
C MET A 120 -18.03 -44.47 -11.07
N MET A 121 -17.12 -44.67 -10.11
CA MET A 121 -16.38 -45.94 -9.97
C MET A 121 -17.33 -47.12 -9.73
N CYS A 122 -18.35 -46.98 -8.88
CA CYS A 122 -19.37 -48.01 -8.70
C CYS A 122 -20.14 -48.29 -10.01
N LEU A 123 -20.55 -47.26 -10.74
CA LEU A 123 -21.25 -47.41 -12.02
C LEU A 123 -20.39 -48.15 -13.05
N VAL A 124 -19.10 -47.82 -13.17
CA VAL A 124 -18.16 -48.52 -14.06
C VAL A 124 -18.09 -50.01 -13.69
N VAL A 125 -17.96 -50.35 -12.40
CA VAL A 125 -17.93 -51.75 -11.94
C VAL A 125 -19.22 -52.49 -12.30
N VAL A 126 -20.39 -51.86 -12.11
CA VAL A 126 -21.69 -52.46 -12.47
C VAL A 126 -21.79 -52.70 -13.97
N VAL A 127 -21.44 -51.71 -14.80
CA VAL A 127 -21.45 -51.85 -16.27
C VAL A 127 -20.52 -52.98 -16.72
N MET A 128 -19.30 -53.02 -16.17
CA MET A 128 -18.35 -54.09 -16.48
C MET A 128 -18.90 -55.47 -16.10
N PHE A 129 -19.55 -55.60 -14.94
CA PHE A 129 -20.18 -56.85 -14.52
C PHE A 129 -21.31 -57.29 -15.46
N LEU A 130 -22.19 -56.36 -15.86
CA LEU A 130 -23.29 -56.65 -16.80
C LEU A 130 -22.77 -57.13 -18.16
N VAL A 131 -21.69 -56.53 -18.67
CA VAL A 131 -21.03 -56.96 -19.92
C VAL A 131 -20.52 -58.40 -19.81
N VAL A 132 -19.89 -58.76 -18.70
CA VAL A 132 -19.39 -60.12 -18.45
C VAL A 132 -20.54 -61.12 -18.43
N VAL A 133 -21.61 -60.86 -17.68
CA VAL A 133 -22.77 -61.76 -17.61
C VAL A 133 -23.40 -61.96 -18.99
N ALA A 134 -23.58 -60.89 -19.75
CA ALA A 134 -24.15 -60.96 -21.10
C ALA A 134 -23.29 -61.81 -22.05
N ALA A 135 -21.96 -61.74 -21.94
CA ALA A 135 -21.04 -62.51 -22.77
C ALA A 135 -21.08 -64.03 -22.52
N PHE A 136 -21.44 -64.46 -21.30
CA PHE A 136 -21.56 -65.88 -20.95
C PHE A 136 -22.97 -66.46 -21.11
N ALA A 137 -23.98 -65.59 -21.27
CA ALA A 137 -25.37 -66.00 -21.51
C ALA A 137 -25.73 -66.12 -23.00
N ALA A 138 -24.84 -65.69 -23.89
CA ALA A 138 -24.94 -65.79 -25.35
C ALA A 138 -24.17 -67.02 -25.88
#